data_AF-A0A7K3WGR5-F1
#
_entry.id   AF-A0A7K3WGR5-F1
#
_cell.length_a   1.000
_cell.length_b   1.000
_cell.length_c   1.000
_cell.angle_alpha   90.00
_cell.angle_beta   90.00
_cell.angle_gamma   90.00
#
_symmetry.space_group_name_H-M   'P 1'
#
loop_
_entity.id
_entity.type
_entity.pdbx_description
1 polymer ?
#
loop_
_entity_poly.entity_id
_entity_poly.type
_entity_poly.pdbx_seq_one_letter_code
_entity_poly.pdbx_strand_id
1 'polypeptide(L)'
;MGRLIAVVLFIAVMVPAGLLARAWGLASGRRAVARAGVQWATSTEAGTRVLARQARHGRLVRRLGFGLGLVAIVGSVVLYAEGSVFLWVPLLVGGLLVGVLLGEATRPRPAWEFGRPLRRPRRSDQISLWLLFTMRAVVLGALVAAGLQWGSGELDGAVAPAVLAVPAVCWLLAEVALVRVLLRPLPAEGADVPVDEALRTATAHVAVAAASVVGLLTLGGLLLVAGLGLGDRAGSGVDLLPVALVAGGFSALTASVAVAAFLVPWLRPVQRTEPALAG
;
A
#
# COMPACT_ATOMS: atom_id res chain seq x y z
N MET A 1 26.04 -1.98 -29.10
CA MET A 1 24.63 -2.33 -28.80
C MET A 1 24.36 -2.64 -27.34
N GLY A 2 25.05 -3.59 -26.69
CA GLY A 2 24.76 -3.96 -25.27
C GLY A 2 24.78 -2.81 -24.25
N ARG A 3 25.73 -1.86 -24.38
CA ARG A 3 25.80 -0.67 -23.50
C ARG A 3 24.59 0.27 -23.64
N LEU A 4 24.03 0.41 -24.85
CA LEU A 4 22.90 1.31 -25.10
C LEU A 4 21.61 0.70 -24.55
N ILE A 5 21.43 -0.62 -24.70
CA ILE A 5 20.31 -1.37 -24.10
C ILE A 5 20.35 -1.26 -22.58
N ALA A 6 21.52 -1.46 -21.96
CA ALA A 6 21.68 -1.31 -20.51
C ALA A 6 21.32 0.09 -20.00
N VAL A 7 21.72 1.15 -20.73
CA VAL A 7 21.39 2.53 -20.37
C VAL A 7 19.89 2.83 -20.54
N VAL A 8 19.28 2.40 -21.64
CA VAL A 8 17.83 2.58 -21.87
C VAL A 8 17.03 1.80 -20.83
N LEU A 9 17.43 0.58 -20.49
CA LEU A 9 16.86 -0.21 -19.40
C LEU A 9 16.98 0.51 -18.06
N PHE A 10 18.15 1.04 -17.74
CA PHE A 10 18.38 1.78 -16.51
C PHE A 10 17.46 3.01 -16.40
N ILE A 11 17.32 3.78 -17.49
CA ILE A 11 16.42 4.94 -17.56
C ILE A 11 14.96 4.50 -17.43
N ALA A 12 14.55 3.46 -18.17
CA ALA A 12 13.19 2.92 -18.12
C ALA A 12 12.83 2.38 -16.73
N VAL A 13 13.80 1.82 -16.01
CA VAL A 13 13.63 1.33 -14.63
C VAL A 13 13.52 2.48 -13.64
N MET A 14 14.39 3.50 -13.75
CA MET A 14 14.51 4.57 -12.77
C MET A 14 13.43 5.66 -12.88
N VAL A 15 12.93 5.95 -14.08
CA VAL A 15 11.97 7.06 -14.28
C VAL A 15 10.65 6.81 -13.54
N PRO A 16 9.97 5.66 -13.67
CA PRO A 16 8.73 5.40 -12.94
C PRO A 16 8.93 5.41 -11.41
N ALA A 17 10.01 4.80 -10.93
CA ALA A 17 10.37 4.78 -9.51
C ALA A 17 10.64 6.20 -8.99
N GLY A 18 11.34 7.05 -9.75
CA GLY A 18 11.62 8.44 -9.40
C GLY A 18 10.36 9.31 -9.37
N LEU A 19 9.45 9.14 -10.34
CA LEU A 19 8.16 9.86 -10.37
C LEU A 19 7.27 9.46 -9.18
N LEU A 20 7.21 8.16 -8.84
CA LEU A 20 6.51 7.69 -7.66
C LEU A 20 7.16 8.22 -6.38
N ALA A 21 8.49 8.14 -6.26
CA ALA A 21 9.21 8.66 -5.09
C ALA A 21 8.95 10.15 -4.87
N ARG A 22 8.94 10.95 -5.95
CA ARG A 22 8.58 12.37 -5.89
C ARG A 22 7.14 12.57 -5.40
N ALA A 23 6.18 11.82 -5.97
CA ALA A 23 4.77 11.94 -5.58
C ALA A 23 4.55 11.59 -4.09
N TRP A 24 5.23 10.54 -3.61
CA TRP A 24 5.20 10.15 -2.19
C TRP A 24 5.97 11.11 -1.28
N GLY A 25 7.03 11.75 -1.79
CA GLY A 25 7.71 12.85 -1.12
C GLY A 25 6.77 14.03 -0.84
N LEU A 26 6.01 14.47 -1.85
CA LEU A 26 5.00 15.52 -1.68
C LEU A 26 3.89 15.11 -0.69
N ALA A 27 3.48 13.84 -0.70
CA ALA A 27 2.53 13.31 0.27
C ALA A 27 3.07 13.36 1.71
N SER A 28 4.37 13.09 1.91
CA SER A 28 5.00 13.16 3.23
C SER A 28 4.92 14.55 3.87
N GLY A 29 5.03 15.61 3.06
CA GLY A 29 4.84 17.00 3.52
C GLY A 29 3.43 17.25 4.05
N ARG A 30 2.38 16.74 3.37
CA ARG A 30 0.99 16.84 3.85
C ARG A 30 0.80 16.18 5.21
N ARG A 31 1.52 15.09 5.47
CA ARG A 31 1.47 14.43 6.77
C ARG A 31 2.06 15.26 7.90
N ALA A 32 3.18 15.94 7.62
CA ALA A 32 3.81 16.81 8.60
C ALA A 32 2.86 17.93 9.01
N VAL A 33 2.20 18.55 8.03
CA VAL A 33 1.17 19.58 8.25
C VAL A 33 -0.01 19.02 9.05
N ALA A 34 -0.56 17.88 8.66
CA ALA A 34 -1.69 17.27 9.36
C ALA A 34 -1.35 16.90 10.82
N ARG A 35 -0.12 16.41 11.07
CA ARG A 35 0.36 16.12 12.43
C ARG A 35 0.55 17.38 13.25
N ALA A 36 1.12 18.43 12.66
CA ALA A 36 1.23 19.73 13.30
C ALA A 36 -0.18 20.26 13.65
N GLY A 37 -1.15 20.18 12.75
CA GLY A 37 -2.54 20.59 13.05
C GLY A 37 -3.12 19.91 14.30
N VAL A 38 -2.85 18.62 14.50
CA VAL A 38 -3.27 17.89 15.71
C VAL A 38 -2.51 18.29 16.97
N GLN A 39 -1.24 18.66 16.85
CA GLN A 39 -0.42 19.07 17.99
C GLN A 39 -0.76 20.49 18.47
N TRP A 40 -1.12 21.38 17.55
CA TRP A 40 -1.36 22.79 17.83
C TRP A 40 -2.84 23.08 18.15
N ALA A 41 -3.77 22.25 17.69
CA ALA A 41 -5.17 22.38 18.04
C ALA A 41 -5.46 21.86 19.45
N THR A 42 -6.21 22.63 20.24
CA THR A 42 -6.83 22.17 21.49
C THR A 42 -7.97 21.20 21.16
N SER A 43 -7.62 19.93 20.92
CA SER A 43 -8.62 18.87 20.72
C SER A 43 -9.45 18.65 21.99
N THR A 44 -10.72 18.29 21.79
CA THR A 44 -11.63 17.97 22.89
C THR A 44 -11.29 16.62 23.55
N GLU A 45 -11.89 16.33 24.70
CA GLU A 45 -11.80 15.00 25.30
C GLU A 45 -12.32 13.90 24.36
N ALA A 46 -13.36 14.19 23.58
CA ALA A 46 -13.85 13.25 22.57
C ALA A 46 -12.78 12.96 21.52
N GLY A 47 -12.09 14.01 21.03
CA GLY A 47 -10.99 13.89 20.07
C GLY A 47 -9.82 13.05 20.58
N THR A 48 -9.39 13.25 21.82
CA THR A 48 -8.30 12.48 22.43
C THR A 48 -8.67 11.00 22.64
N ARG A 49 -9.90 10.71 23.10
CA ARG A 49 -10.41 9.33 23.24
C ARG A 49 -10.46 8.61 21.88
N VAL A 50 -10.86 9.30 20.81
CA VAL A 50 -10.85 8.75 19.45
C VAL A 50 -9.42 8.38 19.03
N LEU A 51 -8.44 9.26 19.20
CA LEU A 51 -7.04 8.97 18.87
C LEU A 51 -6.51 7.75 19.63
N ALA A 52 -6.79 7.63 20.93
CA ALA A 52 -6.38 6.49 21.74
C ALA A 52 -7.02 5.18 21.25
N ARG A 53 -8.33 5.20 20.95
CA ARG A 53 -9.07 4.03 20.44
C ARG A 53 -8.54 3.58 19.08
N GLN A 54 -8.30 4.53 18.17
CA GLN A 54 -7.71 4.25 16.85
C GLN A 54 -6.31 3.63 16.98
N ALA A 55 -5.46 4.17 17.86
CA ALA A 55 -4.12 3.65 18.08
C ALA A 55 -4.12 2.22 18.64
N ARG A 56 -5.04 1.92 19.59
CA ARG A 56 -5.21 0.56 20.14
C ARG A 56 -5.70 -0.41 19.06
N HIS A 57 -6.74 -0.05 18.32
CA HIS A 57 -7.28 -0.86 17.22
C HIS A 57 -6.21 -1.16 16.17
N GLY A 58 -5.51 -0.12 15.68
CA GLY A 58 -4.46 -0.28 14.69
C GLY A 58 -3.31 -1.17 15.17
N ARG A 59 -2.94 -1.12 16.46
CA ARG A 59 -1.94 -2.05 17.02
C ARG A 59 -2.44 -3.50 17.04
N LEU A 60 -3.69 -3.72 17.47
CA LEU A 60 -4.26 -5.05 17.56
C LEU A 60 -4.38 -5.71 16.19
N VAL A 61 -4.95 -5.01 15.19
CA VAL A 61 -5.13 -5.59 13.85
C VAL A 61 -3.79 -5.82 13.15
N ARG A 62 -2.78 -4.97 13.36
CA ARG A 62 -1.43 -5.22 12.84
C ARG A 62 -0.76 -6.45 13.45
N ARG A 63 -1.00 -6.73 14.73
CA ARG A 63 -0.53 -7.99 15.36
C ARG A 63 -1.23 -9.20 14.76
N LEU A 64 -2.52 -9.10 14.47
CA LEU A 64 -3.24 -10.17 13.77
C LEU A 64 -2.67 -10.39 12.36
N GLY A 65 -2.37 -9.32 11.62
CA GLY A 65 -1.70 -9.41 10.31
C GLY A 65 -0.33 -10.07 10.39
N PHE A 66 0.47 -9.72 11.41
CA PHE A 66 1.74 -10.40 11.68
C PHE A 66 1.53 -11.89 11.96
N GLY A 67 0.54 -12.24 12.80
CA GLY A 67 0.16 -13.63 13.06
C GLY A 67 -0.27 -14.38 11.80
N LEU A 68 -1.03 -13.73 10.90
CA LEU A 68 -1.42 -14.29 9.62
C LEU A 68 -0.21 -14.58 8.73
N GLY A 69 0.79 -13.70 8.72
CA GLY A 69 2.08 -13.94 8.05
C GLY A 69 2.83 -15.14 8.61
N LEU A 70 2.84 -15.32 9.93
CA LEU A 70 3.43 -16.50 10.58
C LEU A 70 2.69 -17.79 10.22
N VAL A 71 1.36 -17.78 10.23
CA VAL A 71 0.53 -18.92 9.81
C VAL A 71 0.80 -19.27 8.36
N ALA A 72 0.96 -18.27 7.48
CA ALA A 72 1.30 -18.50 6.09
C ALA A 72 2.68 -19.15 5.92
N ILE A 73 3.68 -18.75 6.72
CA ILE A 73 5.00 -19.43 6.76
C ILE A 73 4.86 -20.89 7.18
N VAL A 74 4.14 -21.16 8.28
CA VAL A 74 3.96 -22.54 8.76
C VAL A 74 3.24 -23.37 7.70
N GLY A 75 2.19 -22.83 7.08
CA GLY A 75 1.48 -23.46 5.98
C GLY A 75 2.39 -23.75 4.78
N SER A 76 3.25 -22.81 4.38
CA SER A 76 4.17 -23.03 3.27
C SER A 76 5.19 -24.13 3.57
N VAL A 77 5.73 -24.17 4.80
CA VAL A 77 6.66 -25.22 5.22
C VAL A 77 6.00 -26.59 5.22
N VAL A 78 4.76 -26.69 5.72
CA VAL A 78 4.02 -27.97 5.78
C VAL A 78 3.63 -28.47 4.39
N LEU A 79 3.12 -27.59 3.53
CA LEU A 79 2.58 -27.97 2.22
C LEU A 79 3.67 -28.26 1.19
N TYR A 80 4.74 -27.48 1.18
CA TYR A 80 5.77 -27.60 0.14
C TYR A 80 7.00 -28.37 0.63
N ALA A 81 7.08 -28.73 1.91
CA ALA A 81 8.28 -29.28 2.56
C ALA A 81 9.55 -28.41 2.38
N GLU A 82 9.39 -27.22 1.79
CA GLU A 82 10.44 -26.27 1.48
C GLU A 82 10.49 -25.24 2.59
N GLY A 83 11.44 -25.46 3.50
CA GLY A 83 11.84 -24.49 4.53
C GLY A 83 12.64 -23.32 4.00
N SER A 84 12.38 -22.88 2.76
CA SER A 84 13.16 -21.80 2.16
C SER A 84 12.89 -20.50 2.91
N VAL A 85 13.87 -20.07 3.71
CA VAL A 85 13.83 -18.83 4.49
C VAL A 85 13.56 -17.61 3.59
N PHE A 86 13.90 -17.71 2.30
CA PHE A 86 13.64 -16.67 1.31
C PHE A 86 12.14 -16.40 1.09
N LEU A 87 11.26 -17.39 1.29
CA LEU A 87 9.80 -17.21 1.20
C LEU A 87 9.19 -16.59 2.46
N TRP A 88 9.91 -16.63 3.59
CA TRP A 88 9.37 -16.18 4.87
C TRP A 88 9.15 -14.67 4.90
N VAL A 89 10.11 -13.91 4.37
CA VAL A 89 10.04 -12.45 4.36
C VAL A 89 8.86 -11.96 3.51
N PRO A 90 8.67 -12.40 2.24
CA PRO A 90 7.49 -12.06 1.45
C PRO A 90 6.15 -12.42 2.12
N LEU A 91 6.06 -13.60 2.75
CA LEU A 91 4.83 -14.03 3.44
C LEU A 91 4.53 -13.17 4.67
N LEU A 92 5.55 -12.82 5.46
CA LEU A 92 5.40 -11.89 6.59
C LEU A 92 5.00 -10.49 6.13
N VAL A 93 5.65 -9.98 5.09
CA VAL A 93 5.31 -8.67 4.51
C VAL A 93 3.88 -8.68 3.98
N GLY A 94 3.47 -9.73 3.27
CA GLY A 94 2.09 -9.92 2.80
C GLY A 94 1.08 -9.91 3.95
N GLY A 95 1.28 -10.74 4.97
CA GLY A 95 0.42 -10.79 6.15
C GLY A 95 0.34 -9.45 6.90
N LEU A 96 1.48 -8.77 7.06
CA LEU A 96 1.53 -7.43 7.66
C LEU A 96 0.76 -6.40 6.84
N LEU A 97 0.91 -6.37 5.51
CA LEU A 97 0.21 -5.43 4.63
C LEU A 97 -1.29 -5.69 4.62
N VAL A 98 -1.72 -6.95 4.60
CA VAL A 98 -3.13 -7.34 4.77
C VAL A 98 -3.66 -6.86 6.12
N GLY A 99 -2.92 -7.05 7.22
CA GLY A 99 -3.30 -6.54 8.53
C GLY A 99 -3.37 -5.01 8.61
N VAL A 100 -2.46 -4.30 7.94
CA VAL A 100 -2.50 -2.85 7.81
C VAL A 100 -3.78 -2.42 7.10
N LEU A 101 -4.08 -3.00 5.93
CA LEU A 101 -5.26 -2.69 5.14
C LEU A 101 -6.55 -3.05 5.85
N LEU A 102 -6.61 -4.21 6.50
CA LEU A 102 -7.73 -4.63 7.32
C LEU A 102 -7.94 -3.65 8.49
N GLY A 103 -6.85 -3.20 9.13
CA GLY A 103 -6.90 -2.21 10.20
C GLY A 103 -7.52 -0.90 9.73
N GLU A 104 -7.12 -0.40 8.56
CA GLU A 104 -7.68 0.79 7.92
C GLU A 104 -9.15 0.59 7.51
N ALA A 105 -9.46 -0.53 6.87
CA ALA A 105 -10.80 -0.88 6.40
C ALA A 105 -11.79 -1.09 7.55
N THR A 106 -11.32 -1.46 8.74
CA THR A 106 -12.12 -1.74 9.95
C THR A 106 -12.02 -0.66 11.03
N ARG A 107 -11.32 0.47 10.78
CA ARG A 107 -11.12 1.52 11.81
C ARG A 107 -12.43 1.89 12.52
N PRO A 108 -12.44 2.03 13.86
CA PRO A 108 -13.63 2.46 14.58
C PRO A 108 -14.17 3.78 14.03
N ARG A 109 -15.50 3.96 14.00
CA ARG A 109 -16.06 5.28 13.65
C ARG A 109 -15.80 6.24 14.80
N PRO A 110 -15.38 7.50 14.53
CA PRO A 110 -15.35 8.53 15.56
C PRO A 110 -16.76 8.77 16.12
N ALA A 111 -16.84 9.08 17.41
CA ALA A 111 -18.10 9.26 18.14
C ALA A 111 -18.36 10.72 18.52
N TRP A 112 -17.94 11.66 17.69
CA TRP A 112 -18.22 13.09 17.83
C TRP A 112 -19.48 13.48 17.04
N GLU A 113 -20.14 14.56 17.46
CA GLU A 113 -21.32 15.10 16.77
C GLU A 113 -20.95 15.62 15.37
N PHE A 114 -21.92 15.60 14.44
CA PHE A 114 -21.72 16.05 13.06
C PHE A 114 -22.43 17.38 12.82
N GLY A 115 -21.76 18.28 12.09
CA GLY A 115 -22.32 19.58 11.75
C GLY A 115 -23.59 19.43 10.91
N ARG A 116 -24.57 20.32 11.15
CA ARG A 116 -25.76 20.47 10.31
C ARG A 116 -25.69 21.84 9.61
N PRO A 117 -25.70 21.92 8.27
CA PRO A 117 -25.81 20.83 7.30
C PRO A 117 -24.55 19.95 7.23
N LEU A 118 -24.72 18.69 6.80
CA LEU A 118 -23.63 17.72 6.66
C LEU A 118 -22.64 18.19 5.60
N ARG A 119 -21.47 18.66 6.03
CA ARG A 119 -20.35 19.01 5.13
C ARG A 119 -19.46 17.80 4.93
N ARG A 120 -19.01 17.58 3.69
CA ARG A 120 -18.08 16.51 3.34
C ARG A 120 -16.82 17.10 2.71
N PRO A 121 -15.62 16.58 3.05
CA PRO A 121 -14.37 16.99 2.42
C PRO A 121 -14.32 16.54 0.94
N ARG A 122 -13.59 17.28 0.09
CA ARG A 122 -13.38 16.86 -1.30
C ARG A 122 -12.31 15.77 -1.36
N ARG A 123 -12.42 14.87 -2.34
CA ARG A 123 -11.45 13.77 -2.58
C ARG A 123 -10.02 14.28 -2.77
N SER A 124 -9.87 15.36 -3.53
CA SER A 124 -8.58 16.00 -3.86
C SER A 124 -7.81 16.49 -2.64
N ASP A 125 -8.53 16.80 -1.56
CA ASP A 125 -7.96 17.42 -0.38
C ASP A 125 -7.25 16.34 0.47
N GLN A 126 -7.76 15.11 0.44
CA GLN A 126 -7.27 14.00 1.26
C GLN A 126 -6.12 13.23 0.63
N ILE A 127 -6.15 13.03 -0.68
CA ILE A 127 -5.13 12.27 -1.41
C ILE A 127 -4.98 12.77 -2.84
N SER A 128 -3.76 12.72 -3.36
CA SER A 128 -3.51 12.97 -4.77
C SER A 128 -4.26 11.96 -5.64
N LEU A 129 -5.09 12.44 -6.56
CA LEU A 129 -5.80 11.59 -7.53
C LEU A 129 -4.80 10.76 -8.35
N TRP A 130 -3.63 11.31 -8.65
CA TRP A 130 -2.56 10.58 -9.33
C TRP A 130 -2.15 9.32 -8.57
N LEU A 131 -1.91 9.41 -7.26
CA LEU A 131 -1.53 8.25 -6.43
C LEU A 131 -2.64 7.19 -6.37
N LEU A 132 -3.89 7.63 -6.36
CA LEU A 132 -5.04 6.73 -6.37
C LEU A 132 -5.17 5.99 -7.71
N PHE A 133 -5.01 6.70 -8.83
CA PHE A 133 -5.05 6.09 -10.16
C PHE A 133 -3.86 5.16 -10.41
N THR A 134 -2.64 5.54 -10.00
CA THR A 134 -1.47 4.67 -10.16
C THR A 134 -1.59 3.40 -9.33
N MET A 135 -2.09 3.48 -8.09
CA MET A 135 -2.39 2.30 -7.28
C MET A 135 -3.35 1.35 -7.99
N ARG A 136 -4.48 1.85 -8.49
CA ARG A 136 -5.47 1.04 -9.20
C ARG A 136 -4.90 0.42 -10.47
N ALA A 137 -4.16 1.20 -11.26
CA ALA A 137 -3.55 0.73 -12.50
C ALA A 137 -2.52 -0.37 -12.23
N VAL A 138 -1.70 -0.23 -11.20
CA VAL A 138 -0.74 -1.26 -10.77
C VAL A 138 -1.44 -2.54 -10.37
N VAL A 139 -2.45 -2.47 -9.50
CA VAL A 139 -3.13 -3.68 -9.04
C VAL A 139 -3.89 -4.35 -10.19
N LEU A 140 -4.58 -3.57 -11.02
CA LEU A 140 -5.22 -4.11 -12.22
C LEU A 140 -4.21 -4.77 -13.16
N GLY A 141 -3.06 -4.14 -13.37
CA GLY A 141 -1.96 -4.71 -14.16
C GLY A 141 -1.45 -6.03 -13.57
N ALA A 142 -1.30 -6.12 -12.25
CA ALA A 142 -0.92 -7.35 -11.56
C ALA A 142 -1.95 -8.47 -11.77
N LEU A 143 -3.24 -8.16 -11.63
CA LEU A 143 -4.33 -9.12 -11.81
C LEU A 143 -4.44 -9.59 -13.26
N VAL A 144 -4.28 -8.68 -14.23
CA VAL A 144 -4.26 -9.02 -15.65
C VAL A 144 -3.06 -9.90 -15.99
N ALA A 145 -1.86 -9.53 -15.53
CA ALA A 145 -0.65 -10.34 -15.75
C ALA A 145 -0.80 -11.75 -15.16
N ALA A 146 -1.34 -11.86 -13.94
CA ALA A 146 -1.58 -13.15 -13.30
C ALA A 146 -2.64 -13.98 -14.06
N GLY A 147 -3.72 -13.35 -14.50
CA GLY A 147 -4.78 -14.02 -15.27
C GLY A 147 -4.29 -14.52 -16.63
N LEU A 148 -3.45 -13.73 -17.32
CA LEU A 148 -2.83 -14.13 -18.58
C LEU A 148 -1.88 -15.31 -18.40
N GLN A 149 -1.01 -15.28 -17.39
CA GLN A 149 -0.07 -16.38 -17.12
C GLN A 149 -0.77 -17.65 -16.63
N TRP A 150 -1.87 -17.52 -15.89
CA TRP A 150 -2.69 -18.68 -15.53
C TRP A 150 -3.38 -19.26 -16.75
N GLY A 151 -3.97 -18.41 -17.61
CA GLY A 151 -4.62 -18.84 -18.84
C GLY A 151 -3.68 -19.51 -19.85
N SER A 152 -2.39 -19.13 -19.86
CA SER A 152 -1.37 -19.77 -20.69
C SER A 152 -0.75 -21.02 -20.07
N GLY A 153 -1.09 -21.35 -18.82
CA GLY A 153 -0.50 -22.47 -18.07
C GLY A 153 0.92 -22.22 -17.56
N GLU A 154 1.42 -20.98 -17.61
CA GLU A 154 2.74 -20.60 -17.08
C GLU A 154 2.72 -20.46 -15.54
N LEU A 155 1.56 -20.14 -14.98
CA LEU A 155 1.35 -20.08 -13.53
C LEU A 155 0.67 -21.37 -13.05
N ASP A 156 1.32 -22.09 -12.14
CA ASP A 156 0.79 -23.33 -11.56
C ASP A 156 -0.59 -23.10 -10.93
N GLY A 157 -1.52 -24.04 -11.16
CA GLY A 157 -2.90 -24.00 -10.68
C GLY A 157 -3.01 -23.96 -9.16
N ALA A 158 -2.02 -24.47 -8.42
CA ALA A 158 -1.98 -24.35 -6.96
C ALA A 158 -1.61 -22.93 -6.49
N VAL A 159 -0.81 -22.20 -7.27
CA VAL A 159 -0.25 -20.89 -6.90
C VAL A 159 -1.10 -19.74 -7.45
N ALA A 160 -1.70 -19.93 -8.63
CA ALA A 160 -2.50 -18.91 -9.31
C ALA A 160 -3.61 -18.28 -8.45
N PRO A 161 -4.38 -19.05 -7.65
CA PRO A 161 -5.39 -18.47 -6.78
C PRO A 161 -4.81 -17.50 -5.75
N ALA A 162 -3.65 -17.83 -5.15
CA ALA A 162 -3.02 -16.96 -4.17
C ALA A 162 -2.49 -15.67 -4.79
N VAL A 163 -1.85 -15.78 -5.96
CA VAL A 163 -1.29 -14.64 -6.71
C VAL A 163 -2.38 -13.67 -7.18
N LEU A 164 -3.59 -14.17 -7.47
CA LEU A 164 -4.75 -13.32 -7.80
C LEU A 164 -5.47 -12.80 -6.54
N ALA A 165 -5.73 -13.66 -5.57
CA ALA A 165 -6.56 -13.33 -4.42
C ALA A 165 -5.89 -12.30 -3.50
N VAL A 166 -4.58 -12.41 -3.24
CA VAL A 166 -3.87 -11.50 -2.34
C VAL A 166 -3.94 -10.04 -2.81
N PRO A 167 -3.54 -9.67 -4.04
CA PRO A 167 -3.68 -8.29 -4.52
C PRO A 167 -5.14 -7.85 -4.65
N ALA A 168 -6.06 -8.75 -5.05
CA ALA A 168 -7.48 -8.42 -5.15
C ALA A 168 -8.10 -8.07 -3.78
N VAL A 169 -7.87 -8.90 -2.76
CA VAL A 169 -8.34 -8.65 -1.38
C VAL A 169 -7.71 -7.37 -0.83
N CYS A 170 -6.41 -7.15 -1.04
CA CYS A 170 -5.75 -5.92 -0.63
C CYS A 170 -6.35 -4.69 -1.30
N TRP A 171 -6.67 -4.76 -2.59
CA TRP A 171 -7.34 -3.68 -3.31
C TRP A 171 -8.73 -3.40 -2.76
N LEU A 172 -9.54 -4.44 -2.55
CA LEU A 172 -10.87 -4.28 -1.98
C LEU A 172 -10.83 -3.65 -0.57
N LEU A 173 -9.91 -4.10 0.29
CA LEU A 173 -9.72 -3.51 1.62
C LEU A 173 -9.31 -2.03 1.52
N ALA A 174 -8.43 -1.69 0.58
CA ALA A 174 -8.03 -0.29 0.35
C ALA A 174 -9.21 0.57 -0.14
N GLU A 175 -10.01 0.08 -1.10
CA GLU A 175 -11.21 0.78 -1.59
C GLU A 175 -12.24 0.96 -0.48
N VAL A 176 -12.47 -0.05 0.35
CA VAL A 176 -13.35 0.06 1.52
C VAL A 176 -12.84 1.14 2.48
N ALA A 177 -11.55 1.17 2.80
CA ALA A 177 -10.97 2.21 3.65
C ALA A 177 -11.15 3.62 3.06
N LEU A 178 -10.91 3.79 1.75
CA LEU A 178 -11.07 5.05 1.03
C LEU A 178 -12.53 5.51 1.01
N VAL A 179 -13.46 4.63 0.64
CA VAL A 179 -14.90 4.93 0.62
C VAL A 179 -15.39 5.34 2.00
N ARG A 180 -14.99 4.61 3.06
CA ARG A 180 -15.36 4.94 4.43
C ARG A 180 -14.88 6.32 4.87
N VAL A 181 -13.68 6.70 4.46
CA VAL A 181 -13.11 8.02 4.75
C VAL A 181 -13.81 9.13 3.97
N LEU A 182 -14.27 8.86 2.75
CA LEU A 182 -14.96 9.85 1.92
C LEU A 182 -16.41 10.09 2.31
N LEU A 183 -17.10 9.03 2.76
CA LEU A 183 -18.50 9.12 3.14
C LEU A 183 -18.73 9.69 4.55
N ARG A 184 -17.68 9.76 5.39
CA ARG A 184 -17.79 10.30 6.76
C ARG A 184 -18.06 11.82 6.75
N PRO A 185 -19.08 12.34 7.42
CA PRO A 185 -19.29 13.80 7.56
C PRO A 185 -18.21 14.46 8.43
N LEU A 186 -18.04 15.78 8.29
CA LEU A 186 -17.15 16.56 9.16
C LEU A 186 -17.73 16.71 10.58
N PRO A 187 -16.86 16.79 11.62
CA PRO A 187 -17.32 17.03 12.99
C PRO A 187 -18.05 18.38 13.10
N ALA A 188 -18.99 18.48 14.04
CA ALA A 188 -19.71 19.70 14.35
C ALA A 188 -18.80 20.75 14.99
N GLU A 189 -17.96 20.29 15.92
CA GLU A 189 -17.00 21.13 16.62
C GLU A 189 -15.76 21.37 15.76
N GLY A 190 -15.46 22.65 15.53
CA GLY A 190 -14.27 23.05 14.77
C GLY A 190 -12.96 22.54 15.37
N ALA A 191 -12.93 22.34 16.70
CA ALA A 191 -11.77 21.83 17.44
C ALA A 191 -11.37 20.39 17.05
N ASP A 192 -12.32 19.58 16.58
CA ASP A 192 -12.08 18.19 16.19
C ASP A 192 -11.79 18.02 14.68
N VAL A 193 -11.97 19.07 13.87
CA VAL A 193 -11.69 19.06 12.42
C VAL A 193 -10.23 18.68 12.12
N PRO A 194 -9.21 19.25 12.79
CA PRO A 194 -7.80 18.89 12.53
C PRO A 194 -7.51 17.41 12.85
N VAL A 195 -8.15 16.86 13.88
CA VAL A 195 -8.02 15.44 14.27
C VAL A 195 -8.67 14.55 13.22
N ASP A 196 -9.90 14.89 12.80
CA ASP A 196 -10.61 14.16 11.76
C ASP A 196 -9.82 14.16 10.45
N GLU A 197 -9.35 15.33 10.00
CA GLU A 197 -8.57 15.49 8.76
C GLU A 197 -7.27 14.70 8.80
N ALA A 198 -6.51 14.77 9.89
CA ALA A 198 -5.28 13.98 10.04
C ALA A 198 -5.54 12.48 9.98
N LEU A 199 -6.63 12.00 10.58
CA LEU A 199 -7.03 10.58 10.51
C LEU A 199 -7.43 10.16 9.10
N ARG A 200 -8.16 11.01 8.35
CA ARG A 200 -8.56 10.74 6.96
C ARG A 200 -7.34 10.67 6.05
N THR A 201 -6.48 11.66 6.12
CA THR A 201 -5.26 11.75 5.33
C THR A 201 -4.34 10.58 5.64
N ALA A 202 -4.19 10.19 6.91
CA ALA A 202 -3.42 9.01 7.28
C ALA A 202 -4.01 7.73 6.68
N THR A 203 -5.32 7.50 6.79
CA THR A 203 -5.97 6.30 6.24
C THR A 203 -5.84 6.23 4.72
N ALA A 204 -6.10 7.34 4.02
CA ALA A 204 -6.04 7.36 2.56
C ALA A 204 -4.63 7.00 2.05
N HIS A 205 -3.59 7.61 2.61
CA HIS A 205 -2.22 7.36 2.18
C HIS A 205 -1.72 5.97 2.58
N VAL A 206 -2.05 5.48 3.79
CA VAL A 206 -1.68 4.12 4.22
C VAL A 206 -2.35 3.07 3.34
N ALA A 207 -3.65 3.23 3.05
CA ALA A 207 -4.39 2.29 2.20
C ALA A 207 -3.82 2.24 0.77
N VAL A 208 -3.59 3.42 0.17
CA VAL A 208 -3.04 3.51 -1.19
C VAL A 208 -1.59 3.02 -1.26
N ALA A 209 -0.76 3.33 -0.26
CA ALA A 209 0.62 2.84 -0.20
C ALA A 209 0.67 1.31 -0.06
N ALA A 210 -0.08 0.75 0.89
CA ALA A 210 -0.07 -0.68 1.14
C ALA A 210 -0.58 -1.48 -0.07
N ALA A 211 -1.69 -1.06 -0.69
CA ALA A 211 -2.20 -1.70 -1.91
C ALA A 211 -1.22 -1.55 -3.09
N SER A 212 -0.58 -0.38 -3.24
CA SER A 212 0.46 -0.18 -4.26
C SER A 212 1.65 -1.12 -4.05
N VAL A 213 2.13 -1.30 -2.81
CA VAL A 213 3.26 -2.19 -2.52
C VAL A 213 2.91 -3.64 -2.89
N VAL A 214 1.74 -4.13 -2.46
CA VAL A 214 1.28 -5.48 -2.81
C VAL A 214 1.19 -5.64 -4.33
N GLY A 215 0.52 -4.70 -5.02
CA GLY A 215 0.37 -4.74 -6.47
C GLY A 215 1.70 -4.67 -7.22
N LEU A 216 2.62 -3.79 -6.81
CA LEU A 216 3.94 -3.64 -7.45
C LEU A 216 4.82 -4.86 -7.23
N LEU A 217 4.78 -5.49 -6.04
CA LEU A 217 5.51 -6.72 -5.77
C LEU A 217 4.99 -7.86 -6.64
N THR A 218 3.67 -8.04 -6.70
CA THR A 218 3.05 -9.08 -7.52
C THR A 218 3.32 -8.85 -9.00
N LEU A 219 3.10 -7.64 -9.52
CA LEU A 219 3.37 -7.29 -10.91
C LEU A 219 4.85 -7.48 -11.24
N GLY A 220 5.76 -7.01 -10.38
CA GLY A 220 7.19 -7.14 -10.58
C GLY A 220 7.64 -8.59 -10.70
N GLY A 221 7.16 -9.45 -9.80
CA GLY A 221 7.45 -10.89 -9.85
C GLY A 221 6.93 -11.54 -11.14
N LEU A 222 5.67 -11.28 -11.51
CA LEU A 222 5.06 -11.84 -12.71
C LEU A 222 5.78 -11.41 -13.99
N LEU A 223 6.16 -10.14 -14.11
CA LEU A 223 6.89 -9.64 -15.27
C LEU A 223 8.29 -10.24 -15.37
N LEU A 224 8.99 -10.43 -14.24
CA LEU A 224 10.28 -11.10 -14.22
C LEU A 224 10.18 -12.56 -14.66
N VAL A 225 9.20 -13.31 -14.13
CA VAL A 225 8.98 -14.72 -14.50
C VAL A 225 8.69 -14.84 -15.99
N ALA A 226 7.78 -14.03 -16.54
CA ALA A 226 7.48 -14.04 -17.96
C ALA A 226 8.68 -13.63 -18.82
N GLY A 227 9.41 -12.58 -18.41
CA GLY A 227 10.58 -12.10 -19.15
C GLY A 227 11.71 -13.12 -19.20
N LEU A 228 12.02 -13.78 -18.07
CA LEU A 228 13.04 -14.82 -18.00
C LEU A 228 12.62 -16.06 -18.79
N GLY A 229 11.37 -16.52 -18.64
CA GLY A 229 10.86 -17.70 -19.34
C GLY A 229 10.80 -17.54 -20.86
N LEU A 230 10.61 -16.31 -21.36
CA LEU A 230 10.73 -16.00 -22.79
C LEU A 230 12.19 -15.91 -23.25
N GLY A 231 13.08 -15.39 -22.40
CA GLY A 231 14.52 -15.25 -22.70
C GLY A 231 15.24 -16.59 -22.85
N ASP A 232 14.76 -17.64 -22.20
CA ASP A 232 15.33 -18.99 -22.29
C ASP A 232 14.93 -19.74 -23.58
N ARG A 233 13.99 -19.20 -24.37
CA ARG A 233 13.54 -19.80 -25.64
C ARG A 233 14.46 -19.33 -26.78
N ALA A 234 14.93 -20.26 -27.61
CA ALA A 234 15.78 -19.95 -28.76
C ALA A 234 15.00 -19.19 -29.84
N GLY A 235 15.12 -17.85 -29.86
CA GLY A 235 14.56 -16.98 -30.89
C GLY A 235 15.57 -16.62 -31.98
N SER A 236 15.13 -16.51 -33.24
CA SER A 236 15.98 -16.21 -34.39
C SER A 236 16.20 -14.69 -34.63
N GLY A 237 16.22 -13.87 -33.58
CA GLY A 237 16.37 -12.41 -33.71
C GLY A 237 16.56 -11.65 -32.40
N VAL A 238 16.68 -10.32 -32.47
CA VAL A 238 16.69 -9.44 -31.29
C VAL A 238 15.26 -9.28 -30.79
N ASP A 239 14.88 -10.06 -29.77
CA ASP A 239 13.57 -9.95 -29.13
C ASP A 239 13.61 -8.90 -28.00
N LEU A 240 12.88 -7.80 -28.18
CA LEU A 240 12.81 -6.71 -27.20
C LEU A 240 11.79 -6.99 -26.08
N LEU A 241 10.87 -7.94 -26.28
CA LEU A 241 9.81 -8.22 -25.31
C LEU A 241 10.35 -8.82 -24.00
N PRO A 242 11.21 -9.86 -23.99
CA PRO A 242 11.81 -10.38 -22.77
C PRO A 242 12.56 -9.28 -22.00
N VAL A 243 13.30 -8.45 -22.72
CA VAL A 243 14.05 -7.33 -22.18
C VAL A 243 13.13 -6.30 -21.52
N ALA A 244 12.03 -5.93 -22.19
CA ALA A 244 11.05 -4.98 -21.66
C ALA A 244 10.33 -5.53 -20.41
N LEU A 245 9.97 -6.82 -20.39
CA LEU A 245 9.35 -7.47 -19.24
C LEU A 245 10.29 -7.52 -18.04
N VAL A 246 11.55 -7.89 -18.25
CA VAL A 246 12.57 -7.89 -17.19
C VAL A 246 12.78 -6.48 -16.65
N ALA A 247 12.88 -5.47 -17.53
CA ALA A 247 12.97 -4.06 -17.13
C ALA A 247 11.77 -3.62 -16.29
N GLY A 248 10.56 -3.89 -16.78
CA GLY A 248 9.32 -3.56 -16.10
C GLY A 248 9.22 -4.23 -14.75
N GLY A 249 9.66 -5.50 -14.67
CA GLY A 249 9.75 -6.28 -13.44
C GLY A 249 10.64 -5.61 -12.38
N PHE A 250 11.89 -5.30 -12.74
CA PHE A 250 12.81 -4.59 -11.84
C PHE A 250 12.33 -3.19 -11.47
N SER A 251 11.72 -2.46 -12.41
CA SER A 251 11.12 -1.14 -12.15
C SER A 251 10.01 -1.22 -11.11
N ALA A 252 9.09 -2.18 -11.27
CA ALA A 252 7.99 -2.42 -10.33
C ALA A 252 8.52 -2.81 -8.94
N LEU A 253 9.50 -3.71 -8.86
CA LEU A 253 10.12 -4.08 -7.58
C LEU A 253 10.81 -2.88 -6.91
N THR A 254 11.59 -2.10 -7.65
CA THR A 254 12.27 -0.91 -7.10
C THR A 254 11.26 0.14 -6.64
N ALA A 255 10.22 0.38 -7.41
CA ALA A 255 9.12 1.25 -7.02
C ALA A 255 8.42 0.74 -5.75
N SER A 256 8.22 -0.58 -5.61
CA SER A 256 7.61 -1.16 -4.42
C SER A 256 8.41 -0.86 -3.15
N VAL A 257 9.75 -0.99 -3.21
CA VAL A 257 10.66 -0.66 -2.12
C VAL A 257 10.59 0.83 -1.79
N ALA A 258 10.57 1.71 -2.80
CA ALA A 258 10.42 3.14 -2.58
C ALA A 258 9.11 3.46 -1.85
N VAL A 259 7.97 2.93 -2.31
CA VAL A 259 6.67 3.14 -1.66
C VAL A 259 6.64 2.53 -0.25
N ALA A 260 7.25 1.37 -0.04
CA ALA A 260 7.34 0.73 1.28
C ALA A 260 8.13 1.59 2.26
N ALA A 261 9.24 2.19 1.84
CA ALA A 261 10.02 3.12 2.65
C ALA A 261 9.18 4.33 3.10
N PHE A 262 8.29 4.83 2.24
CA PHE A 262 7.31 5.84 2.62
C PHE A 262 6.22 5.28 3.53
N LEU A 263 5.76 4.04 3.35
CA LEU A 263 4.72 3.44 4.19
C LEU A 263 5.16 3.33 5.67
N VAL A 264 6.41 2.95 5.94
CA VAL A 264 6.94 2.70 7.29
C VAL A 264 6.65 3.85 8.26
N PRO A 265 7.05 5.11 7.99
CA PRO A 265 6.73 6.20 8.90
C PRO A 265 5.22 6.34 9.03
N TRP A 266 4.43 6.13 7.96
CA TRP A 266 2.96 6.28 7.92
C TRP A 266 2.21 5.30 8.82
N LEU A 267 2.82 4.17 9.15
CA LEU A 267 2.27 3.22 10.12
C LEU A 267 2.27 3.77 11.56
N ARG A 268 3.11 4.77 11.89
CA ARG A 268 3.07 5.39 13.22
C ARG A 268 1.72 6.08 13.43
N PRO A 269 0.99 5.75 14.51
CA PRO A 269 -0.32 6.34 14.77
C PRO A 269 -0.23 7.86 14.90
N VAL A 270 -1.33 8.55 14.58
CA VAL A 270 -1.49 9.97 14.93
C VAL A 270 -1.67 10.04 16.44
N GLN A 271 -0.84 10.85 17.09
CA GLN A 271 -0.81 11.01 18.54
C GLN A 271 -0.70 12.49 18.86
N ARG A 272 -1.32 12.89 19.98
CA ARG A 272 -1.05 14.16 20.62
C ARG A 272 0.15 13.97 21.54
N THR A 273 1.20 14.73 21.31
CA THR A 273 2.30 14.90 22.26
C THR A 273 2.09 16.27 22.88
N GLU A 274 1.73 16.30 24.16
CA GLU A 274 1.80 17.57 24.89
C GLU A 274 3.27 18.01 24.92
N PRO A 275 3.58 19.26 24.53
CA PRO A 275 4.95 19.74 24.62
C PRO A 275 5.39 19.68 26.08
N ALA A 276 6.60 19.17 26.32
CA ALA A 276 7.19 18.97 27.64
C ALA A 276 7.49 20.27 28.43
N LEU A 277 6.90 21.40 28.05
CA LEU A 277 7.15 22.73 28.63
C LEU A 277 6.08 23.15 29.64
N ALA A 278 5.48 22.17 30.33
CA ALA A 278 4.61 22.40 31.50
C ALA A 278 5.27 21.85 32.78
N GLY A 279 6.60 22.00 32.89
CA GLY A 279 7.38 21.69 34.08
C GLY A 279 8.47 22.74 34.28
#